data_AF-A0A836KJN4-F1
#
_entry.id   AF-A0A836KJN4-F1
#
_cell.length_a   1.000
_cell.length_b   1.000
_cell.length_c   1.000
_cell.angle_alpha   90.00
_cell.angle_beta   90.00
_cell.angle_gamma   90.00
#
_symmetry.space_group_name_H-M   'P 1'
#
loop_
_entity.id
_entity.type
_entity.pdbx_description
1 polymer ?
#
loop_
_entity_poly.entity_id
_entity_poly.type
_entity_poly.pdbx_seq_one_letter_code
_entity_poly.pdbx_strand_id
1 'polypeptide(L)'
;MHPEKATAELRRLLPLLPRTDKKMGAAPHSMASLIVSTAYSTTAAKLAMNHSRDCPVLSKKLPLPLIGKEPSFSARPCVTCVRERVHYVSSVVFCDYFEQSCLEAQRHQNKTVCNGVFNAAVLPSLFLEAIERSYRSVNAFRDSVALHSSGAMCLGRLWIVYVPPVSGSEHGVVSLLNLPDCRVPLVHGLWPLAMINMTEERLCERIECRSAKGVDAADADNAPAWSHAARAPKTLGVLPPTTEGNWQPGSVAQVALSAVQSAIAEEALCAMNWRFVEAQLRSALAYYNSKGRAQTQHEHRQKKEHAAAARAVSQLKDSGAAIHATDSVTIASSSSYGASLASGLTVSAAPLATSLSTVTEDNANEAASLQATVAPALRAETTAANTTANSVQAVGSPTTVAAAAEPRAVQQADGTWEYHYDNGSVTKVRPDGTKVFRTQSLTTTVFINGDTLFEYPNNTSILDRADGVRVTTYADGTKKEERLK
;
A
#
# COMPACT_ATOMS: atom_id res chain seq x y z
N MET A 1 -19.38 -3.99 12.13
CA MET A 1 -20.73 -3.74 11.56
C MET A 1 -21.34 -5.08 11.17
N HIS A 2 -22.60 -5.42 11.50
CA HIS A 2 -23.09 -6.77 11.19
C HIS A 2 -23.04 -7.09 9.68
N PRO A 3 -22.56 -8.29 9.28
CA PRO A 3 -22.33 -8.65 7.88
C PRO A 3 -23.61 -8.62 7.04
N GLU A 4 -24.76 -8.93 7.64
CA GLU A 4 -26.07 -8.87 6.99
C GLU A 4 -26.48 -7.43 6.64
N LYS A 5 -26.26 -6.49 7.57
CA LYS A 5 -26.53 -5.06 7.36
C LYS A 5 -25.63 -4.50 6.27
N ALA A 6 -24.36 -4.91 6.27
CA ALA A 6 -23.40 -4.53 5.25
C ALA A 6 -23.77 -5.03 3.86
N THR A 7 -24.16 -6.30 3.76
CA THR A 7 -24.58 -6.89 2.50
C THR A 7 -25.86 -6.20 1.99
N ALA A 8 -26.84 -5.94 2.86
CA ALA A 8 -28.05 -5.20 2.50
C ALA A 8 -27.75 -3.78 2.02
N GLU A 9 -26.79 -3.09 2.65
CA GLU A 9 -26.37 -1.76 2.24
C GLU A 9 -25.64 -1.78 0.89
N LEU A 10 -24.68 -2.68 0.68
CA LEU A 10 -23.98 -2.83 -0.60
C LEU A 10 -24.94 -3.17 -1.74
N ARG A 11 -25.95 -4.03 -1.52
CA ARG A 11 -26.98 -4.31 -2.54
C ARG A 11 -27.70 -3.05 -3.03
N ARG A 12 -27.86 -2.03 -2.18
CA ARG A 12 -28.47 -0.74 -2.55
C ARG A 12 -27.48 0.21 -3.22
N LEU A 13 -26.21 0.19 -2.81
CA LEU A 13 -25.20 1.14 -3.30
C LEU A 13 -24.55 0.72 -4.62
N LEU A 14 -24.31 -0.58 -4.84
CA LEU A 14 -23.60 -1.08 -6.02
C LEU A 14 -24.26 -0.70 -7.35
N PRO A 15 -25.60 -0.72 -7.51
CA PRO A 15 -26.26 -0.26 -8.72
C PRO A 15 -26.03 1.22 -9.05
N LEU A 16 -25.64 2.03 -8.06
CA LEU A 16 -25.41 3.48 -8.21
C LEU A 16 -23.98 3.80 -8.68
N LEU A 17 -23.08 2.82 -8.75
CA LEU A 17 -21.73 3.01 -9.30
C LEU A 17 -21.75 2.95 -10.83
N PRO A 18 -21.03 3.85 -11.52
CA PRO A 18 -20.89 3.76 -12.96
C PRO A 18 -20.15 2.48 -13.32
N ARG A 19 -20.77 1.62 -14.15
CA ARG A 19 -20.13 0.41 -14.66
C ARG A 19 -19.08 0.81 -15.69
N THR A 20 -17.80 0.77 -15.30
CA THR A 20 -16.68 1.12 -16.19
C THR A 20 -16.30 -0.01 -17.15
N ASP A 21 -16.71 -1.26 -16.88
CA ASP A 21 -16.30 -2.40 -17.70
C ASP A 21 -17.41 -2.90 -18.62
N LYS A 22 -17.26 -2.60 -19.92
CA LYS A 22 -18.03 -3.26 -21.01
C LYS A 22 -17.73 -4.78 -21.12
N LYS A 23 -16.76 -5.32 -20.38
CA LYS A 23 -16.31 -6.72 -20.48
C LYS A 23 -16.62 -7.61 -19.28
N MET A 24 -17.04 -7.06 -18.15
CA MET A 24 -17.51 -7.88 -17.04
C MET A 24 -19.03 -7.97 -17.13
N GLY A 25 -19.53 -9.14 -17.56
CA GLY A 25 -20.90 -9.54 -17.28
C GLY A 25 -21.19 -9.51 -15.76
N ALA A 26 -22.41 -9.84 -15.37
CA ALA A 26 -22.89 -9.80 -13.97
C ALA A 26 -22.18 -10.82 -13.04
N ALA A 27 -20.85 -10.79 -12.96
CA ALA A 27 -20.04 -11.60 -12.08
C ALA A 27 -20.18 -11.08 -10.63
N PRO A 28 -20.22 -11.97 -9.63
CA PRO A 28 -20.28 -11.56 -8.23
C PRO A 28 -19.03 -10.77 -7.87
N HIS A 29 -19.21 -9.55 -7.36
CA HIS A 29 -18.11 -8.73 -6.87
C HIS A 29 -17.58 -9.28 -5.54
N SER A 30 -16.30 -9.62 -5.47
CA SER A 30 -15.64 -9.89 -4.18
C SER A 30 -15.40 -8.57 -3.43
N MET A 31 -15.42 -8.59 -2.09
CA MET A 31 -15.12 -7.40 -1.28
C MET A 31 -13.75 -6.81 -1.63
N ALA A 32 -12.74 -7.66 -1.85
CA ALA A 32 -11.41 -7.23 -2.30
C ALA A 32 -11.46 -6.47 -3.64
N SER A 33 -12.24 -6.94 -4.61
CA SER A 33 -12.40 -6.24 -5.90
C SER A 33 -13.11 -4.90 -5.74
N LEU A 34 -14.12 -4.81 -4.85
CA LEU A 34 -14.82 -3.57 -4.55
C LEU A 34 -13.88 -2.56 -3.89
N ILE A 35 -13.09 -3.01 -2.92
CA ILE A 35 -12.09 -2.18 -2.23
C ILE A 35 -11.13 -1.57 -3.26
N VAL A 36 -10.48 -2.39 -4.08
CA VAL A 36 -9.45 -1.93 -5.03
C VAL A 36 -10.05 -1.02 -6.10
N SER A 37 -11.23 -1.37 -6.64
CA SER A 37 -11.90 -0.55 -7.66
C SER A 37 -12.42 0.79 -7.14
N THR A 38 -12.63 0.92 -5.83
CA THR A 38 -13.12 2.15 -5.19
C THR A 38 -12.04 2.94 -4.45
N ALA A 39 -10.84 2.38 -4.28
CA ALA A 39 -9.78 2.96 -3.47
C ALA A 39 -9.19 4.26 -4.03
N TYR A 40 -8.99 4.33 -5.34
CA TYR A 40 -8.45 5.50 -6.01
C TYR A 40 -9.42 6.01 -7.05
N SER A 41 -9.81 7.28 -6.91
CA SER A 41 -10.47 7.98 -8.00
C SER A 41 -9.45 8.15 -9.13
N THR A 42 -9.69 7.42 -10.23
CA THR A 42 -8.86 7.35 -11.44
C THR A 42 -8.03 8.61 -11.70
N THR A 43 -6.72 8.51 -11.52
CA THR A 43 -5.70 9.54 -11.78
C THR A 43 -5.51 9.89 -13.26
N ALA A 44 -6.17 9.17 -14.19
CA ALA A 44 -6.02 9.38 -15.63
C ALA A 44 -6.73 10.65 -16.15
N ALA A 45 -7.55 11.31 -15.33
CA ALA A 45 -7.98 12.67 -15.56
C ALA A 45 -7.96 13.40 -14.22
N LYS A 46 -7.25 14.52 -14.15
CA LYS A 46 -7.47 15.59 -13.15
C LYS A 46 -8.88 16.21 -13.28
N LEU A 47 -9.91 15.43 -13.64
CA LEU A 47 -11.27 15.75 -13.25
C LEU A 47 -11.27 15.48 -11.76
N ALA A 48 -11.04 16.55 -11.01
CA ALA A 48 -11.12 16.64 -9.57
C ALA A 48 -12.28 15.79 -9.03
N MET A 49 -12.19 15.41 -7.75
CA MET A 49 -13.26 14.80 -6.97
C MET A 49 -14.49 15.73 -6.96
N ASN A 50 -15.17 15.79 -8.09
CA ASN A 50 -16.22 16.73 -8.37
C ASN A 50 -17.47 16.01 -7.90
N HIS A 51 -17.82 16.31 -6.66
CA HIS A 51 -19.18 16.13 -6.22
C HIS A 51 -20.13 16.76 -7.26
N SER A 52 -21.30 16.17 -7.44
CA SER A 52 -22.36 16.83 -8.21
C SER A 52 -22.61 18.21 -7.61
N ARG A 53 -22.93 19.21 -8.44
CA ARG A 53 -23.12 20.61 -7.99
C ARG A 53 -24.06 20.70 -6.77
N ASP A 54 -25.10 19.88 -6.73
CA ASP A 54 -26.09 19.83 -5.63
C ASP A 54 -25.89 18.61 -4.70
N CYS A 55 -24.65 18.18 -4.45
CA CYS A 55 -24.39 17.01 -3.62
C CYS A 55 -24.91 17.21 -2.17
N PRO A 56 -25.91 16.44 -1.72
CA PRO A 56 -26.52 16.64 -0.41
C PRO A 56 -25.60 16.24 0.74
N VAL A 57 -24.60 15.38 0.48
CA VAL A 57 -23.57 15.02 1.47
C VAL A 57 -22.60 16.16 1.68
N LEU A 58 -22.12 16.78 0.58
CA LEU A 58 -21.21 17.92 0.65
C LEU A 58 -21.89 19.12 1.32
N SER A 59 -23.18 19.35 1.03
CA SER A 59 -23.98 20.40 1.69
C SER A 59 -24.47 20.00 3.10
N LYS A 60 -24.01 18.87 3.66
CA LYS A 60 -24.37 18.34 4.99
C LYS A 60 -25.88 18.13 5.23
N LYS A 61 -26.68 18.03 4.16
CA LYS A 61 -28.13 17.75 4.25
C LYS A 61 -28.43 16.27 4.40
N LEU A 62 -27.52 15.41 3.93
CA LEU A 62 -27.64 13.95 4.01
C LEU A 62 -26.32 13.34 4.53
N PRO A 63 -26.32 12.68 5.70
CA PRO A 63 -25.14 11.96 6.18
C PRO A 63 -24.72 10.83 5.24
N LEU A 64 -23.40 10.65 5.06
CA LEU A 64 -22.85 9.61 4.18
C LEU A 64 -23.36 8.18 4.48
N PRO A 65 -23.57 7.75 5.74
CA PRO A 65 -24.12 6.42 6.02
C PRO A 65 -25.58 6.20 5.61
N LEU A 66 -26.32 7.27 5.27
CA LEU A 66 -27.74 7.20 4.95
C LEU A 66 -28.02 7.25 3.44
N ILE A 67 -27.01 7.46 2.60
CA ILE A 67 -27.19 7.66 1.15
C ILE A 67 -27.85 6.46 0.45
N GLY A 68 -27.64 5.24 0.95
CA GLY A 68 -28.27 4.03 0.39
C GLY A 68 -29.71 3.80 0.83
N LYS A 69 -30.23 4.59 1.78
CA LYS A 69 -31.63 4.52 2.25
C LYS A 69 -32.48 5.64 1.65
N GLU A 70 -31.85 6.71 1.20
CA GLU A 70 -32.52 7.91 0.73
C GLU A 70 -32.89 7.79 -0.77
N PRO A 71 -34.19 7.74 -1.13
CA PRO A 71 -34.61 7.56 -2.51
C PRO A 71 -34.26 8.78 -3.39
N SER A 72 -34.29 9.99 -2.80
CA SER A 72 -33.93 11.22 -3.51
C SER A 72 -32.46 11.22 -3.96
N PHE A 73 -31.57 10.63 -3.16
CA PHE A 73 -30.17 10.43 -3.53
C PHE A 73 -30.00 9.37 -4.61
N SER A 74 -30.76 8.26 -4.53
CA SER A 74 -30.68 7.17 -5.50
C SER A 74 -31.11 7.61 -6.91
N ALA A 75 -32.01 8.59 -7.02
CA ALA A 75 -32.42 9.17 -8.29
C ALA A 75 -31.33 10.03 -8.96
N ARG A 76 -30.46 10.67 -8.16
CA ARG A 76 -29.36 11.54 -8.63
C ARG A 76 -28.10 11.30 -7.79
N PRO A 77 -27.43 10.14 -7.95
CA PRO A 77 -26.34 9.76 -7.06
C PRO A 77 -25.09 10.61 -7.31
N CYS A 78 -24.45 11.04 -6.23
CA CYS A 78 -23.09 11.54 -6.30
C CYS A 78 -22.11 10.37 -6.30
N VAL A 79 -21.48 10.09 -7.44
CA VAL A 79 -20.57 8.94 -7.63
C VAL A 79 -19.43 8.93 -6.61
N THR A 80 -18.86 10.09 -6.27
CA THR A 80 -17.80 10.20 -5.26
C THR A 80 -18.27 9.68 -3.89
N CYS A 81 -19.45 10.11 -3.43
CA CYS A 81 -20.00 9.68 -2.15
C CYS A 81 -20.39 8.19 -2.16
N VAL A 82 -20.97 7.69 -3.26
CA VAL A 82 -21.28 6.25 -3.40
C VAL A 82 -19.99 5.44 -3.34
N ARG A 83 -18.96 5.83 -4.08
CA ARG A 83 -17.65 5.17 -4.09
C ARG A 83 -17.04 5.13 -2.70
N GLU A 84 -17.00 6.27 -2.02
CA GLU A 84 -16.45 6.37 -0.66
C GLU A 84 -17.20 5.47 0.31
N ARG A 85 -18.54 5.45 0.26
CA ARG A 85 -19.35 4.61 1.14
C ARG A 85 -19.18 3.12 0.82
N VAL A 86 -19.15 2.74 -0.46
CA VAL A 86 -18.91 1.35 -0.88
C VAL A 86 -17.51 0.91 -0.44
N HIS A 87 -16.50 1.76 -0.59
CA HIS A 87 -15.14 1.50 -0.13
C HIS A 87 -15.13 1.22 1.37
N TYR A 88 -15.69 2.12 2.17
CA TYR A 88 -15.78 1.98 3.62
C TYR A 88 -16.49 0.68 4.03
N VAL A 89 -17.70 0.44 3.51
CA VAL A 89 -18.49 -0.75 3.90
C VAL A 89 -17.77 -2.04 3.50
N SER A 90 -17.19 -2.09 2.30
CA SER A 90 -16.45 -3.26 1.83
C SER A 90 -15.21 -3.51 2.69
N SER A 91 -14.48 -2.46 3.05
CA SER A 91 -13.28 -2.56 3.89
C SER A 91 -13.60 -2.99 5.31
N VAL A 92 -14.69 -2.48 5.92
CA VAL A 92 -15.14 -2.94 7.26
C VAL A 92 -15.50 -4.43 7.24
N VAL A 93 -16.29 -4.88 6.26
CA VAL A 93 -16.64 -6.30 6.15
C VAL A 93 -15.40 -7.16 5.92
N PHE A 94 -14.47 -6.69 5.08
CA PHE A 94 -13.22 -7.38 4.85
C PHE A 94 -12.40 -7.52 6.13
N CYS A 95 -12.24 -6.44 6.90
CA CYS A 95 -11.55 -6.45 8.19
C CYS A 95 -12.21 -7.42 9.18
N ASP A 96 -13.53 -7.34 9.35
CA ASP A 96 -14.28 -8.18 10.29
C ASP A 96 -14.14 -9.67 9.92
N TYR A 97 -14.22 -10.01 8.63
CA TYR A 97 -13.99 -11.37 8.13
C TYR A 97 -12.55 -11.85 8.39
N PHE A 98 -11.57 -10.99 8.09
CA PHE A 98 -10.15 -11.35 8.23
C PHE A 98 -9.78 -11.55 9.70
N GLU A 99 -10.31 -10.72 10.61
CA GLU A 99 -10.15 -10.87 12.06
C GLU A 99 -10.69 -12.20 12.54
N GLN A 100 -11.93 -12.53 12.14
CA GLN A 100 -12.57 -13.78 12.54
C GLN A 100 -11.79 -15.00 12.03
N SER A 101 -11.32 -14.96 10.78
CA SER A 101 -10.52 -16.03 10.18
C SER A 101 -9.18 -16.20 10.90
N CYS A 102 -8.56 -15.10 11.35
CA CYS A 102 -7.34 -15.10 12.14
C CYS A 102 -7.55 -15.67 13.56
N LEU A 103 -8.76 -15.67 14.10
CA LEU A 103 -9.06 -16.15 15.46
C LEU A 103 -9.81 -17.50 15.50
N GLU A 104 -10.24 -18.03 14.35
CA GLU A 104 -11.17 -19.16 14.24
C GLU A 104 -10.67 -20.45 14.91
N ALA A 105 -9.35 -20.69 14.94
CA ALA A 105 -8.75 -21.87 15.58
C ALA A 105 -9.07 -21.98 17.08
N GLN A 106 -9.33 -20.86 17.77
CA GLN A 106 -9.68 -20.85 19.20
C GLN A 106 -11.16 -21.20 19.48
N ARG A 107 -12.05 -21.14 18.49
CA ARG A 107 -13.49 -21.40 18.71
C ARG A 107 -13.82 -22.88 18.82
N HIS A 108 -13.03 -23.75 18.17
CA HIS A 108 -13.25 -25.20 18.17
C HIS A 108 -12.47 -25.95 19.26
N GLN A 109 -11.42 -25.33 19.82
CA GLN A 109 -10.73 -25.85 21.00
C GLN A 109 -11.29 -25.12 22.23
N ASN A 110 -12.22 -25.77 22.95
CA ASN A 110 -12.82 -25.29 24.19
C ASN A 110 -11.88 -24.44 25.05
N LYS A 111 -12.02 -23.10 24.99
CA LYS A 111 -11.69 -22.08 25.98
C LYS A 111 -10.51 -22.38 26.95
N THR A 112 -9.47 -23.07 26.51
CA THR A 112 -8.20 -23.10 27.21
C THR A 112 -7.56 -21.77 26.89
N VAL A 113 -7.61 -20.85 27.85
CA VAL A 113 -6.81 -19.63 27.85
C VAL A 113 -5.38 -20.08 27.56
N CYS A 114 -4.90 -19.84 26.34
CA CYS A 114 -3.54 -20.17 25.98
C CYS A 114 -2.64 -19.26 26.82
N ASN A 115 -2.16 -19.76 27.95
CA ASN A 115 -0.91 -19.29 28.58
C ASN A 115 0.32 -19.65 27.73
N GLY A 116 0.11 -19.93 26.43
CA GLY A 116 1.13 -20.40 25.51
C GLY A 116 2.04 -19.23 25.14
N VAL A 117 3.34 -19.50 25.16
CA VAL A 117 4.36 -18.58 24.65
C VAL A 117 4.40 -18.72 23.13
N PHE A 118 4.28 -17.60 22.41
CA PHE A 118 4.50 -17.58 20.97
C PHE A 118 5.95 -17.99 20.66
N ASN A 119 6.13 -19.10 19.94
CA ASN A 119 7.43 -19.65 19.60
C ASN A 119 7.43 -20.32 18.21
N ALA A 120 8.61 -20.72 17.73
CA ALA A 120 8.79 -21.31 16.40
C ALA A 120 7.99 -22.61 16.19
N ALA A 121 7.72 -23.39 17.24
CA ALA A 121 7.01 -24.66 17.12
C ALA A 121 5.52 -24.51 16.78
N VAL A 122 4.95 -23.32 17.01
CA VAL A 122 3.55 -23.01 16.70
C VAL A 122 3.37 -22.59 15.23
N LEU A 123 4.46 -22.17 14.57
CA LEU A 123 4.43 -21.64 13.21
C LEU A 123 4.54 -22.77 12.16
N PRO A 124 3.68 -22.78 11.13
CA PRO A 124 3.85 -23.65 9.98
C PRO A 124 5.18 -23.38 9.26
N SER A 125 5.82 -24.43 8.73
CA SER A 125 7.19 -24.37 8.20
C SER A 125 7.36 -23.31 7.12
N LEU A 126 6.42 -23.20 6.18
CA LEU A 126 6.50 -22.21 5.09
C LEU A 126 6.52 -20.77 5.63
N PHE A 127 5.71 -20.50 6.66
CA PHE A 127 5.63 -19.17 7.25
C PHE A 127 6.82 -18.90 8.18
N LEU A 128 7.32 -19.92 8.89
CA LEU A 128 8.56 -19.85 9.66
C LEU A 128 9.75 -19.46 8.77
N GLU A 129 9.95 -20.13 7.64
CA GLU A 129 11.00 -19.79 6.67
C GLU A 129 10.86 -18.35 6.16
N ALA A 130 9.63 -17.88 5.93
CA ALA A 130 9.35 -16.52 5.51
C ALA A 130 9.71 -15.49 6.60
N ILE A 131 9.43 -15.81 7.87
CA ILE A 131 9.83 -14.99 9.03
C ILE A 131 11.34 -14.98 9.19
N GLU A 132 12.01 -16.13 9.17
CA GLU A 132 13.46 -16.20 9.32
C GLU A 132 14.18 -15.43 8.22
N ARG A 133 13.67 -15.48 6.99
CA ARG A 133 14.20 -14.67 5.89
C ARG A 133 14.02 -13.17 6.10
N SER A 134 12.88 -12.75 6.66
CA SER A 134 12.51 -11.32 6.76
C SER A 134 13.02 -10.65 8.05
N TYR A 135 13.06 -11.40 9.16
CA TYR A 135 13.34 -10.91 10.52
C TYR A 135 14.51 -11.64 11.18
N ARG A 136 15.15 -12.61 10.53
CA ARG A 136 16.24 -13.48 11.05
C ARG A 136 15.83 -14.45 12.15
N SER A 137 14.83 -14.13 12.97
CA SER A 137 14.31 -15.02 14.01
C SER A 137 12.85 -14.72 14.34
N VAL A 138 12.17 -15.71 14.93
CA VAL A 138 10.78 -15.56 15.44
C VAL A 138 10.71 -14.53 16.56
N ASN A 139 11.73 -14.44 17.41
CA ASN A 139 11.79 -13.44 18.49
C ASN A 139 11.90 -12.03 17.92
N ALA A 140 12.76 -11.80 16.94
CA ALA A 140 12.87 -10.49 16.29
C ALA A 140 11.57 -10.06 15.58
N PHE A 141 10.83 -11.02 15.01
CA PHE A 141 9.50 -10.77 14.47
C PHE A 141 8.50 -10.37 15.57
N ARG A 142 8.48 -11.11 16.69
CA ARG A 142 7.64 -10.81 17.85
C ARG A 142 7.95 -9.43 18.44
N ASP A 143 9.23 -9.10 18.61
CA ASP A 143 9.68 -7.79 19.09
C ASP A 143 9.26 -6.67 18.13
N SER A 144 9.32 -6.94 16.82
CA SER A 144 8.84 -6.02 15.79
C SER A 144 7.32 -5.81 15.89
N VAL A 145 6.54 -6.87 16.14
CA VAL A 145 5.08 -6.76 16.37
C VAL A 145 4.80 -5.91 17.60
N ALA A 146 5.50 -6.14 18.71
CA ALA A 146 5.36 -5.34 19.93
C ALA A 146 5.70 -3.85 19.68
N LEU A 147 6.79 -3.57 18.96
CA LEU A 147 7.18 -2.22 18.58
C LEU A 147 6.13 -1.53 17.72
N HIS A 148 5.59 -2.21 16.70
CA HIS A 148 4.55 -1.64 15.84
C HIS A 148 3.23 -1.45 16.59
N SER A 149 2.89 -2.32 17.54
CA SER A 149 1.66 -2.22 18.31
C SER A 149 1.67 -1.04 19.30
N SER A 150 2.84 -0.68 19.83
CA SER A 150 3.01 0.38 20.83
C SER A 150 3.43 1.73 20.23
N GLY A 151 4.07 1.72 19.06
CA GLY A 151 4.52 2.93 18.34
C GLY A 151 3.52 3.50 17.34
N ALA A 152 2.30 2.97 17.27
CA ALA A 152 1.30 3.42 16.30
C ALA A 152 0.78 4.83 16.65
N MET A 153 0.98 5.78 15.73
CA MET A 153 0.46 7.16 15.84
C MET A 153 -1.08 7.23 15.85
N CYS A 154 -1.75 6.19 15.36
CA CYS A 154 -3.20 6.09 15.30
C CYS A 154 -3.64 4.66 15.58
N LEU A 155 -4.68 4.53 16.41
CA LEU A 155 -5.30 3.25 16.74
C LEU A 155 -6.06 2.71 15.53
N GLY A 156 -5.91 1.42 15.26
CA GLY A 156 -6.39 0.83 14.02
C GLY A 156 -6.09 -0.65 13.97
N ARG A 157 -5.54 -1.12 12.86
CA ARG A 157 -5.23 -2.53 12.66
C ARG A 157 -3.76 -2.69 12.27
N LEU A 158 -3.08 -3.60 12.96
CA LEU A 158 -1.74 -4.03 12.61
C LEU A 158 -1.86 -5.21 11.65
N TRP A 159 -1.36 -5.05 10.44
CA TRP A 159 -1.39 -6.06 9.40
C TRP A 159 -0.04 -6.74 9.26
N ILE A 160 -0.06 -8.06 9.12
CA ILE A 160 1.07 -8.84 8.61
C ILE A 160 0.79 -9.06 7.12
N VAL A 161 1.70 -8.62 6.27
CA VAL A 161 1.51 -8.61 4.80
C VAL A 161 2.65 -9.29 4.10
N TYR A 162 2.37 -9.88 2.94
CA TYR A 162 3.38 -10.33 1.99
C TYR A 162 3.67 -9.22 1.00
N VAL A 163 4.94 -8.85 0.91
CA VAL A 163 5.47 -7.91 -0.07
C VAL A 163 6.15 -8.74 -1.16
N PRO A 164 5.68 -8.68 -2.41
CA PRO A 164 6.31 -9.42 -3.50
C PRO A 164 7.73 -8.88 -3.74
N PRO A 165 8.62 -9.70 -4.33
CA PRO A 165 9.97 -9.27 -4.64
C PRO A 165 9.95 -8.03 -5.55
N VAL A 166 10.75 -7.03 -5.20
CA VAL A 166 11.01 -5.85 -6.02
C VAL A 166 12.32 -6.10 -6.76
N SER A 167 12.36 -5.78 -8.05
CA SER A 167 13.47 -6.04 -8.99
C SER A 167 14.84 -6.08 -8.32
N GLY A 168 15.35 -7.30 -8.06
CA GLY A 168 16.63 -7.53 -7.38
C GLY A 168 16.56 -8.53 -6.21
N SER A 169 15.40 -8.73 -5.57
CA SER A 169 15.24 -9.79 -4.57
C SER A 169 14.70 -11.07 -5.19
N GLU A 170 15.31 -12.22 -4.87
CA GLU A 170 14.84 -13.53 -5.34
C GLU A 170 13.52 -13.96 -4.66
N HIS A 171 13.25 -13.40 -3.48
CA HIS A 171 12.12 -13.76 -2.64
C HIS A 171 11.37 -12.52 -2.17
N GLY A 172 10.06 -12.67 -1.97
CA GLY A 172 9.25 -11.69 -1.26
C GLY A 172 9.51 -11.75 0.24
N VAL A 173 9.06 -10.72 0.94
CA VAL A 173 9.27 -10.56 2.39
C VAL A 173 7.95 -10.44 3.12
N VAL A 174 7.93 -10.88 4.37
CA VAL A 174 6.85 -10.60 5.31
C VAL A 174 7.14 -9.25 5.96
N SER A 175 6.13 -8.38 6.02
CA SER A 175 6.25 -7.04 6.60
C SER A 175 5.08 -6.73 7.51
N LEU A 176 5.26 -5.73 8.37
CA LEU A 176 4.27 -5.21 9.31
C LEU A 176 3.80 -3.84 8.84
N LEU A 177 2.49 -3.61 8.86
CA LEU A 177 1.89 -2.35 8.44
C LEU A 177 0.75 -1.95 9.38
N ASN A 178 0.88 -0.81 10.03
CA ASN A 178 -0.22 -0.20 10.77
C ASN A 178 -1.08 0.64 9.84
N LEU A 179 -2.37 0.33 9.80
CA LEU A 179 -3.36 1.10 9.05
C LEU A 179 -4.45 1.65 9.98
N PRO A 180 -4.79 2.94 9.87
CA PRO A 180 -5.85 3.54 10.69
C PRO A 180 -7.23 3.05 10.27
N ASP A 181 -8.14 2.99 11.24
CA ASP A 181 -9.55 2.68 11.04
C ASP A 181 -9.76 1.42 10.20
N CYS A 182 -10.55 1.49 9.12
CA CYS A 182 -10.91 0.39 8.25
C CYS A 182 -10.03 0.31 6.99
N ARG A 183 -8.90 1.01 6.92
CA ARG A 183 -8.02 0.92 5.75
C ARG A 183 -7.39 -0.47 5.65
N VAL A 184 -7.21 -0.92 4.41
CA VAL A 184 -6.75 -2.28 4.11
C VAL A 184 -5.52 -2.28 3.20
N PRO A 185 -4.58 -3.24 3.35
CA PRO A 185 -3.33 -3.26 2.59
C PRO A 185 -3.50 -3.42 1.07
N LEU A 186 -4.65 -3.98 0.64
CA LEU A 186 -4.97 -4.20 -0.78
C LEU A 186 -4.90 -2.92 -1.60
N VAL A 187 -5.22 -1.77 -1.00
CA VAL A 187 -5.12 -0.46 -1.65
C VAL A 187 -3.69 -0.13 -2.06
N HIS A 188 -2.71 -0.61 -1.31
CA HIS A 188 -1.29 -0.40 -1.57
C HIS A 188 -0.68 -1.50 -2.46
N GLY A 189 -1.49 -2.42 -2.99
CA GLY A 189 -1.00 -3.57 -3.75
C GLY A 189 -0.30 -4.63 -2.91
N LEU A 190 -0.48 -4.59 -1.59
CA LEU A 190 0.09 -5.52 -0.63
C LEU A 190 -0.89 -6.66 -0.34
N TRP A 191 -0.37 -7.87 -0.16
CA TRP A 191 -1.19 -9.05 0.10
C TRP A 191 -1.35 -9.26 1.61
N PRO A 192 -2.55 -9.16 2.18
CA PRO A 192 -2.77 -9.37 3.61
C PRO A 192 -2.63 -10.85 3.98
N LEU A 193 -1.86 -11.14 5.04
CA LEU A 193 -1.66 -12.49 5.57
C LEU A 193 -2.38 -12.70 6.90
N ALA A 194 -2.24 -11.74 7.82
CA ALA A 194 -2.89 -11.75 9.13
C ALA A 194 -3.21 -10.32 9.58
N MET A 195 -4.08 -10.19 10.59
CA MET A 195 -4.46 -8.91 11.16
C MET A 195 -4.61 -9.02 12.68
N ILE A 196 -4.12 -8.00 13.38
CA ILE A 196 -4.26 -7.81 14.82
C ILE A 196 -5.09 -6.54 15.04
N ASN A 197 -6.24 -6.70 15.70
CA ASN A 197 -7.14 -5.60 16.00
C ASN A 197 -6.62 -4.78 17.19
N MET A 198 -6.16 -3.56 16.89
CA MET A 198 -5.63 -2.59 17.84
C MET A 198 -6.53 -1.34 17.90
N THR A 199 -7.81 -1.50 17.60
CA THR A 199 -8.79 -0.41 17.64
C THR A 199 -9.02 0.06 19.07
N GLU A 200 -9.50 1.29 19.21
CA GLU A 200 -9.85 1.88 20.50
C GLU A 200 -10.89 1.04 21.25
N GLU A 201 -11.90 0.49 20.56
CA GLU A 201 -12.89 -0.42 21.13
C GLU A 201 -12.21 -1.61 21.84
N ARG A 202 -11.27 -2.27 21.16
CA ARG A 202 -10.53 -3.41 21.72
C ARG A 202 -9.65 -3.03 22.91
N LEU A 203 -9.06 -1.84 22.88
CA LEU A 203 -8.26 -1.31 23.98
C LEU A 203 -9.12 -1.02 25.21
N CYS A 204 -10.27 -0.36 25.01
CA CYS A 204 -11.23 -0.08 26.07
C CYS A 204 -11.74 -1.37 26.72
N GLU A 205 -12.17 -2.36 25.93
CA GLU A 205 -12.57 -3.68 26.44
C GLU A 205 -11.48 -4.31 27.33
N ARG A 206 -10.21 -4.20 26.92
CA ARG A 206 -9.10 -4.81 27.66
C ARG A 206 -8.79 -4.08 28.97
N ILE A 207 -8.91 -2.75 28.97
CA ILE A 207 -8.75 -1.91 30.17
C ILE A 207 -9.87 -2.21 31.16
N GLU A 208 -11.12 -2.26 30.71
CA GLU A 208 -12.29 -2.60 31.54
C GLU A 208 -12.16 -4.01 32.16
N CYS A 209 -11.77 -5.01 31.36
CA CYS A 209 -11.54 -6.37 31.86
C CYS A 209 -10.43 -6.47 32.91
N ARG A 210 -9.45 -5.55 32.91
CA ARG A 210 -8.41 -5.49 33.94
C ARG A 210 -8.92 -4.79 35.20
N SER A 211 -9.72 -3.74 35.05
CA SER A 211 -10.35 -3.03 36.16
C SER A 211 -11.31 -3.94 36.94
N ALA A 212 -12.16 -4.69 36.23
CA ALA A 212 -13.15 -5.58 36.84
C ALA A 212 -12.56 -6.83 37.52
N LYS A 213 -11.28 -7.14 37.29
CA LYS A 213 -10.57 -8.24 37.97
C LYS A 213 -9.90 -7.81 39.27
N GLY A 214 -9.92 -6.52 39.61
CA GLY A 214 -9.61 -6.04 40.95
C GLY A 214 -10.81 -6.27 41.86
N VAL A 215 -10.77 -7.33 42.66
CA VAL A 215 -11.66 -7.48 43.81
C VAL A 215 -11.22 -6.42 44.82
N ASP A 216 -11.81 -5.23 44.71
CA ASP A 216 -12.11 -4.34 45.83
C ASP A 216 -13.13 -3.31 45.33
N ALA A 217 -14.24 -3.21 46.03
CA ALA A 217 -15.31 -2.26 45.75
C ALA A 217 -14.74 -0.83 45.86
N ALA A 218 -14.53 -0.16 44.72
CA ALA A 218 -14.19 1.24 44.67
C ALA A 218 -15.38 2.05 44.16
N ASP A 219 -15.72 3.07 44.96
CA ASP A 219 -16.79 4.05 44.78
C ASP A 219 -17.02 4.49 43.33
N ALA A 220 -18.30 4.64 42.99
CA ALA A 220 -18.82 4.96 41.67
C ALA A 220 -18.49 6.38 41.13
N ASP A 221 -17.53 7.10 41.71
CA ASP A 221 -17.29 8.53 41.41
C ASP A 221 -15.95 8.87 40.75
N ASN A 222 -15.07 7.90 40.49
CA ASN A 222 -13.75 8.18 39.92
C ASN A 222 -13.60 7.68 38.47
N ALA A 223 -14.14 8.47 37.53
CA ALA A 223 -13.78 8.33 36.11
C ALA A 223 -12.31 8.72 35.89
N PRO A 224 -11.53 7.99 35.06
CA PRO A 224 -10.14 8.33 34.81
C PRO A 224 -10.00 9.70 34.11
N ALA A 225 -8.96 10.45 34.47
CA ALA A 225 -8.74 11.85 34.10
C ALA A 225 -8.66 12.14 32.58
N TRP A 226 -8.45 11.11 31.76
CA TRP A 226 -8.41 11.25 30.31
C TRP A 226 -9.80 11.15 29.66
N SER A 227 -10.81 10.64 30.37
CA SER A 227 -12.19 10.50 29.86
C SER A 227 -12.88 11.85 29.66
N HIS A 228 -13.75 11.92 28.65
CA HIS A 228 -14.60 13.11 28.42
C HIS A 228 -15.58 13.37 29.57
N ALA A 229 -15.98 12.34 30.33
CA ALA A 229 -16.84 12.45 31.49
C ALA A 229 -16.21 13.26 32.64
N ALA A 230 -14.88 13.21 32.80
CA ALA A 230 -14.15 14.00 33.79
C ALA A 230 -14.05 15.51 33.44
N ARG A 231 -14.34 15.89 32.19
CA ARG A 231 -14.20 17.28 31.70
C ARG A 231 -15.54 18.02 31.59
N ALA A 232 -16.64 17.40 31.98
CA ALA A 232 -17.93 18.09 32.10
C ALA A 232 -17.99 18.79 33.47
N PRO A 233 -17.99 20.14 33.53
CA PRO A 233 -18.25 20.82 34.79
C PRO A 233 -19.70 20.52 35.20
N LYS A 234 -19.89 19.72 36.26
CA LYS A 234 -21.19 19.60 36.93
C LYS A 234 -21.52 20.97 37.52
N THR A 235 -22.40 21.70 36.86
CA THR A 235 -22.96 22.95 37.35
C THR A 235 -23.93 22.69 38.49
N LEU A 236 -23.80 23.55 39.52
CA LEU A 236 -24.76 23.91 40.58
C LEU A 236 -24.87 23.03 41.83
N GLY A 237 -24.31 23.56 42.94
CA GLY A 237 -24.56 23.16 44.32
C GLY A 237 -23.61 23.85 45.30
N VAL A 238 -24.09 24.90 45.96
CA VAL A 238 -23.41 25.87 46.85
C VAL A 238 -22.73 25.25 48.11
N LEU A 239 -21.46 25.62 48.36
CA LEU A 239 -20.63 25.84 49.60
C LEU A 239 -20.99 25.14 50.95
N PRO A 240 -20.01 24.79 51.83
CA PRO A 240 -18.96 25.70 52.37
C PRO A 240 -17.52 25.13 52.45
N PRO A 241 -16.52 25.96 52.83
CA PRO A 241 -15.10 25.65 52.69
C PRO A 241 -14.52 25.10 53.99
N THR A 242 -13.94 23.90 53.96
CA THR A 242 -13.01 23.50 55.02
C THR A 242 -12.04 22.42 54.57
N THR A 243 -10.80 22.62 55.02
CA THR A 243 -9.69 21.68 55.12
C THR A 243 -8.99 21.27 53.81
N GLU A 244 -7.80 21.84 53.65
CA GLU A 244 -6.66 21.30 52.91
C GLU A 244 -6.43 19.83 53.30
N GLY A 245 -7.12 18.93 52.61
CA GLY A 245 -6.83 17.51 52.61
C GLY A 245 -5.72 17.24 51.63
N ASN A 246 -4.56 16.84 52.16
CA ASN A 246 -3.40 16.37 51.44
C ASN A 246 -3.78 15.22 50.50
N TRP A 247 -4.02 15.51 49.21
CA TRP A 247 -4.30 14.51 48.18
C TRP A 247 -3.01 13.76 47.84
N GLN A 248 -2.70 12.73 48.62
CA GLN A 248 -1.86 11.64 48.13
C GLN A 248 -2.67 10.89 47.05
N PRO A 249 -2.17 10.78 45.80
CA PRO A 249 -2.81 9.98 44.78
C PRO A 249 -2.70 8.51 45.21
N GLY A 250 -3.81 7.97 45.72
CA GLY A 250 -3.95 6.54 45.97
C GLY A 250 -3.76 5.77 44.66
N SER A 251 -2.64 5.04 44.62
CA SER A 251 -2.26 3.90 43.78
C SER A 251 -3.36 3.21 42.94
N VAL A 252 -3.91 3.91 41.94
CA VAL A 252 -4.28 3.23 40.69
C VAL A 252 -2.96 3.04 39.97
N ALA A 253 -2.45 1.81 39.91
CA ALA A 253 -1.27 1.49 39.12
C ALA A 253 -1.46 2.12 37.73
N GLN A 254 -0.65 3.13 37.38
CA GLN A 254 -0.65 3.73 36.06
C GLN A 254 -0.24 2.64 35.07
N VAL A 255 -1.23 1.90 34.56
CA VAL A 255 -0.99 0.91 33.53
C VAL A 255 -0.61 1.70 32.29
N ALA A 256 0.67 1.66 31.92
CA ALA A 256 1.13 2.26 30.69
C ALA A 256 0.30 1.70 29.52
N LEU A 257 -0.29 2.58 28.72
CA LEU A 257 -1.10 2.18 27.56
C LEU A 257 -0.30 1.28 26.60
N SER A 258 1.00 1.56 26.46
CA SER A 258 1.95 0.74 25.71
C SER A 258 2.01 -0.71 26.23
N ALA A 259 1.91 -0.93 27.53
CA ALA A 259 1.88 -2.28 28.11
C ALA A 259 0.56 -3.01 27.84
N VAL A 260 -0.57 -2.28 27.74
CA VAL A 260 -1.85 -2.86 27.32
C VAL A 260 -1.80 -3.24 25.84
N GLN A 261 -1.27 -2.35 24.99
CA GLN A 261 -1.13 -2.57 23.56
C GLN A 261 -0.23 -3.78 23.26
N SER A 262 0.96 -3.83 23.86
CA SER A 262 1.85 -4.98 23.71
C SER A 262 1.20 -6.27 24.20
N ALA A 263 0.45 -6.24 25.30
CA ALA A 263 -0.27 -7.42 25.80
C ALA A 263 -1.36 -7.89 24.83
N ILE A 264 -2.10 -6.98 24.18
CA ILE A 264 -3.10 -7.32 23.15
C ILE A 264 -2.40 -7.97 21.95
N ALA A 265 -1.29 -7.41 21.50
CA ALA A 265 -0.55 -7.93 20.36
C ALA A 265 0.03 -9.34 20.63
N GLU A 266 0.61 -9.55 21.81
CA GLU A 266 1.12 -10.86 22.24
C GLU A 266 -0.02 -11.89 22.35
N GLU A 267 -1.13 -11.52 22.99
CA GLU A 267 -2.32 -12.38 23.09
C GLU A 267 -2.84 -12.76 21.70
N ALA A 268 -2.87 -11.80 20.77
CA ALA A 268 -3.30 -12.04 19.40
C ALA A 268 -2.34 -12.98 18.62
N LEU A 269 -1.02 -12.87 18.82
CA LEU A 269 -0.05 -13.79 18.21
C LEU A 269 -0.23 -15.22 18.71
N CYS A 270 -0.48 -15.39 20.02
CA CYS A 270 -0.75 -16.71 20.61
C CYS A 270 -2.10 -17.29 20.16
N ALA A 271 -3.10 -16.43 19.92
CA ALA A 271 -4.43 -16.81 19.46
C ALA A 271 -4.54 -17.05 17.94
N MET A 272 -3.50 -16.70 17.19
CA MET A 272 -3.53 -16.64 15.74
C MET A 272 -3.72 -18.03 15.11
N ASN A 273 -4.64 -18.11 14.15
CA ASN A 273 -4.84 -19.26 13.28
C ASN A 273 -3.76 -19.30 12.20
N TRP A 274 -2.58 -19.80 12.54
CA TRP A 274 -1.44 -19.84 11.62
C TRP A 274 -1.67 -20.70 10.37
N ARG A 275 -2.63 -21.65 10.39
CA ARG A 275 -3.02 -22.40 9.19
C ARG A 275 -3.68 -21.50 8.15
N PHE A 276 -4.54 -20.57 8.58
CA PHE A 276 -5.13 -19.57 7.70
C PHE A 276 -4.04 -18.65 7.12
N VAL A 277 -3.13 -18.17 7.97
CA VAL A 277 -2.00 -17.31 7.54
C VAL A 277 -1.13 -18.01 6.51
N GLU A 278 -0.81 -19.29 6.72
CA GLU A 278 -0.03 -20.08 5.76
C GLU A 278 -0.79 -20.30 4.44
N ALA A 279 -2.12 -20.52 4.49
CA ALA A 279 -2.94 -20.61 3.29
C ALA A 279 -2.96 -19.29 2.49
N GLN A 280 -2.98 -18.14 3.17
CA GLN A 280 -2.84 -16.83 2.53
C GLN A 280 -1.47 -16.66 1.88
N LEU A 281 -0.39 -17.08 2.56
CA LEU A 281 0.96 -17.02 2.01
C LEU A 281 1.12 -17.91 0.77
N ARG A 282 0.62 -19.16 0.81
CA ARG A 282 0.61 -20.04 -0.37
C ARG A 282 -0.12 -19.42 -1.54
N SER A 283 -1.28 -18.80 -1.28
CA SER A 283 -2.08 -18.12 -2.31
C SER A 283 -1.33 -16.92 -2.90
N ALA A 284 -0.66 -16.12 -2.07
CA ALA A 284 0.17 -15.01 -2.52
C ALA A 284 1.31 -15.51 -3.43
N LEU A 285 2.07 -16.50 -2.98
CA LEU A 285 3.18 -17.07 -3.75
C LEU A 285 2.70 -17.62 -5.10
N ALA A 286 1.59 -18.37 -5.10
CA ALA A 286 0.99 -18.89 -6.33
C ALA A 286 0.57 -17.76 -7.29
N TYR A 287 -0.07 -16.70 -6.78
CA TYR A 287 -0.49 -15.56 -7.58
C TYR A 287 0.70 -14.80 -8.18
N TYR A 288 1.71 -14.47 -7.38
CA TYR A 288 2.87 -13.69 -7.83
C TYR A 288 3.76 -14.48 -8.81
N ASN A 289 3.78 -15.80 -8.71
CA ASN A 289 4.48 -16.70 -9.63
C ASN A 289 3.63 -17.13 -10.84
N SER A 290 2.38 -16.67 -10.95
CA SER A 290 1.48 -17.10 -12.03
C SER A 290 1.84 -16.48 -13.38
N LYS A 291 1.77 -17.29 -14.45
CA LYS A 291 1.94 -16.82 -15.84
C LYS A 291 0.88 -15.78 -16.23
N GLY A 292 -0.36 -15.96 -15.76
CA GLY A 292 -1.46 -15.02 -16.02
C GLY A 292 -1.18 -13.62 -15.51
N ARG A 293 -0.56 -13.49 -14.33
CA ARG A 293 -0.12 -12.19 -13.80
C ARG A 293 0.95 -11.56 -14.68
N ALA A 294 1.98 -12.32 -15.05
CA ALA A 294 3.07 -11.82 -15.91
C ALA A 294 2.54 -11.32 -17.26
N GLN A 295 1.64 -12.09 -17.89
CA GLN A 295 0.99 -11.72 -19.14
C GLN A 295 0.14 -10.45 -18.99
N THR A 296 -0.68 -10.36 -17.94
CA THR A 296 -1.51 -9.17 -17.68
C THR A 296 -0.65 -7.92 -17.44
N GLN A 297 0.48 -8.07 -16.75
CA GLN A 297 1.44 -6.98 -16.56
C GLN A 297 2.10 -6.55 -17.86
N HIS A 298 2.48 -7.50 -18.71
CA HIS A 298 3.06 -7.22 -20.02
C HIS A 298 2.06 -6.47 -20.91
N GLU A 299 0.83 -6.98 -21.05
CA GLU A 299 -0.23 -6.33 -21.84
C GLU A 299 -0.58 -4.94 -21.32
N HIS A 300 -0.65 -4.77 -19.99
CA HIS A 300 -0.91 -3.46 -19.40
C HIS A 300 0.23 -2.47 -19.66
N ARG A 301 1.47 -2.93 -19.58
CA ARG A 301 2.64 -2.11 -19.91
C ARG A 301 2.63 -1.72 -21.38
N GLN A 302 2.41 -2.67 -22.28
CA GLN A 302 2.31 -2.42 -23.72
C GLN A 302 1.19 -1.42 -24.05
N LYS A 303 0.02 -1.52 -23.40
CA LYS A 303 -1.07 -0.54 -23.54
C LYS A 303 -0.65 0.85 -23.07
N LYS A 304 0.09 0.96 -21.97
CA LYS A 304 0.61 2.24 -21.46
C LYS A 304 1.67 2.83 -22.38
N GLU A 305 2.58 2.02 -22.91
CA GLU A 305 3.59 2.42 -23.88
C GLU A 305 2.94 2.93 -25.17
N HIS A 306 1.96 2.19 -25.70
CA HIS A 306 1.19 2.61 -26.86
C HIS A 306 0.41 3.91 -26.61
N ALA A 307 -0.21 4.06 -25.43
CA ALA A 307 -0.90 5.30 -25.08
C ALA A 307 0.06 6.49 -24.91
N ALA A 308 1.27 6.26 -24.40
CA ALA A 308 2.31 7.28 -24.30
C ALA A 308 2.81 7.70 -25.69
N ALA A 309 3.08 6.72 -26.57
CA ALA A 309 3.43 6.94 -27.97
C ALA A 309 2.36 7.75 -28.72
N ALA A 310 1.09 7.35 -28.60
CA ALA A 310 -0.03 8.05 -29.23
C ALA A 310 -0.15 9.51 -28.75
N ARG A 311 0.05 9.77 -27.45
CA ARG A 311 0.07 11.14 -26.89
C ARG A 311 1.25 11.96 -27.41
N ALA A 312 2.43 11.36 -27.57
CA ALA A 312 3.58 12.05 -28.13
C ALA A 312 3.34 12.43 -29.60
N VAL A 313 2.77 11.52 -30.39
CA VAL A 313 2.44 11.78 -31.80
C VAL A 313 1.34 12.85 -31.92
N SER A 314 0.34 12.87 -31.05
CA SER A 314 -0.67 13.94 -31.09
C SER A 314 -0.06 15.31 -30.79
N GLN A 315 0.85 15.40 -29.83
CA GLN A 315 1.56 16.66 -29.52
C GLN A 315 2.41 17.18 -30.68
N LEU A 316 3.00 16.29 -31.49
CA LEU A 316 3.73 16.66 -32.71
C LEU A 316 2.80 17.20 -33.81
N LYS A 317 1.57 16.67 -33.92
CA LYS A 317 0.57 17.21 -34.84
C LYS A 317 0.09 18.59 -34.41
N ASP A 318 -0.13 18.77 -33.12
CA ASP A 318 -0.63 20.02 -32.54
C ASP A 318 0.43 21.14 -32.54
N SER A 319 1.73 20.80 -32.63
CA SER A 319 2.82 21.78 -32.71
C SER A 319 3.06 22.33 -34.13
N GLY A 320 2.33 21.87 -35.14
CA GLY A 320 2.48 22.31 -36.52
C GLY A 320 3.73 21.77 -37.23
N ALA A 321 4.39 20.76 -36.67
CA ALA A 321 5.51 20.08 -37.32
C ALA A 321 4.99 19.31 -38.55
N ALA A 322 5.44 19.70 -39.75
CA ALA A 322 5.15 18.98 -40.99
C ALA A 322 6.06 17.75 -41.07
N ILE A 323 5.52 16.58 -40.75
CA ILE A 323 6.18 15.29 -40.96
C ILE A 323 5.93 14.90 -42.41
N HIS A 324 6.97 14.92 -43.26
CA HIS A 324 6.86 14.51 -44.65
C HIS A 324 6.73 12.97 -44.74
N ALA A 325 6.12 12.45 -45.80
CA ALA A 325 5.86 11.01 -45.97
C ALA A 325 7.12 10.12 -45.95
N THR A 326 8.31 10.72 -46.05
CA THR A 326 9.62 10.08 -45.96
C THR A 326 10.19 10.03 -44.54
N ASP A 327 9.60 10.75 -43.60
CA ASP A 327 10.14 10.88 -42.24
C ASP A 327 9.68 9.71 -41.36
N SER A 328 10.63 8.87 -40.94
CA SER A 328 10.38 7.77 -40.01
C SER A 328 10.57 8.22 -38.56
N VAL A 329 9.53 8.14 -37.73
CA VAL A 329 9.63 8.35 -36.28
C VAL A 329 9.92 7.02 -35.60
N THR A 330 11.15 6.84 -35.13
CA THR A 330 11.54 5.66 -34.33
C THR A 330 11.23 5.93 -32.86
N ILE A 331 10.21 5.27 -32.32
CA ILE A 331 9.96 5.28 -30.88
C ILE A 331 10.87 4.24 -30.24
N ALA A 332 12.02 4.67 -29.73
CA ALA A 332 12.90 3.79 -28.97
C ALA A 332 12.26 3.49 -27.60
N SER A 333 11.63 2.33 -27.47
CA SER A 333 11.28 1.76 -26.18
C SER A 333 12.55 1.24 -25.51
N SER A 334 12.93 1.81 -24.37
CA SER A 334 14.08 1.39 -23.58
C SER A 334 13.82 0.01 -22.94
N SER A 335 13.89 -1.07 -23.72
CA SER A 335 14.04 -2.41 -23.16
C SER A 335 15.53 -2.69 -22.97
N SER A 336 16.06 -2.40 -21.79
CA SER A 336 17.35 -2.95 -21.38
C SER A 336 17.16 -4.42 -20.99
N TYR A 337 16.95 -5.28 -21.97
CA TYR A 337 17.20 -6.71 -21.86
C TYR A 337 17.83 -7.15 -23.18
N GLY A 338 19.10 -7.56 -23.11
CA GLY A 338 19.88 -7.94 -24.26
C GLY A 338 19.26 -9.12 -25.01
N ALA A 339 18.86 -8.87 -26.24
CA ALA A 339 18.89 -9.84 -27.33
C ALA A 339 18.97 -9.06 -28.64
N SER A 340 20.16 -9.03 -29.24
CA SER A 340 20.34 -8.61 -30.62
C SER A 340 19.89 -9.75 -31.53
N LEU A 341 18.88 -9.52 -32.37
CA LEU A 341 18.99 -9.68 -33.83
C LEU A 341 17.67 -9.31 -34.54
N ALA A 342 17.82 -8.34 -35.45
CA ALA A 342 17.12 -8.15 -36.71
C ALA A 342 15.72 -8.79 -36.91
N SER A 343 14.70 -7.93 -36.94
CA SER A 343 13.67 -7.95 -37.98
C SER A 343 13.00 -6.58 -38.03
N GLY A 344 13.27 -5.84 -39.11
CA GLY A 344 12.60 -4.58 -39.41
C GLY A 344 11.14 -4.84 -39.74
N LEU A 345 10.23 -4.26 -38.96
CA LEU A 345 8.81 -4.23 -39.26
C LEU A 345 8.47 -2.88 -39.89
N THR A 346 8.53 -2.84 -41.22
CA THR A 346 8.11 -1.71 -42.04
C THR A 346 6.58 -1.71 -42.10
N VAL A 347 5.91 -0.81 -41.38
CA VAL A 347 4.46 -0.60 -41.54
C VAL A 347 4.26 0.45 -42.63
N SER A 348 3.97 0.01 -43.85
CA SER A 348 3.45 0.88 -44.91
C SER A 348 1.95 1.12 -44.69
N ALA A 349 1.54 2.39 -44.75
CA ALA A 349 0.13 2.77 -44.80
C ALA A 349 -0.39 2.67 -46.24
N ALA A 350 -1.44 1.87 -46.45
CA ALA A 350 -2.26 1.93 -47.66
C ALA A 350 -3.72 2.24 -47.26
N PRO A 351 -4.49 2.95 -48.11
CA PRO A 351 -5.72 3.62 -47.70
C PRO A 351 -6.94 2.69 -47.61
N LEU A 352 -7.92 3.16 -46.84
CA LEU A 352 -9.25 2.57 -46.63
C LEU A 352 -9.88 2.01 -47.91
N ALA A 353 -10.38 0.77 -47.83
CA ALA A 353 -11.50 0.31 -48.63
C ALA A 353 -12.60 -0.21 -47.69
N THR A 354 -13.74 0.46 -47.75
CA THR A 354 -15.03 0.08 -47.17
C THR A 354 -15.50 -1.26 -47.73
N SER A 355 -15.96 -2.20 -46.89
CA SER A 355 -16.84 -3.29 -47.30
C SER A 355 -17.71 -3.75 -46.14
N LEU A 356 -19.01 -3.74 -46.40
CA LEU A 356 -20.13 -4.14 -45.55
C LEU A 356 -20.40 -5.64 -45.69
N SER A 357 -21.22 -6.20 -44.79
CA SER A 357 -21.90 -7.53 -44.80
C SER A 357 -21.12 -8.66 -44.12
N THR A 358 -21.68 -9.67 -43.45
CA THR A 358 -22.99 -10.05 -42.89
C THR A 358 -22.73 -11.34 -42.09
N VAL A 359 -23.41 -11.48 -40.94
CA VAL A 359 -23.80 -12.70 -40.20
C VAL A 359 -23.31 -14.07 -40.72
N THR A 360 -22.65 -14.84 -39.85
CA THR A 360 -23.06 -16.23 -39.55
C THR A 360 -22.60 -16.66 -38.16
N GLU A 361 -23.55 -17.24 -37.43
CA GLU A 361 -23.40 -17.96 -36.17
C GLU A 361 -22.57 -19.23 -36.37
N ASP A 362 -21.78 -19.62 -35.36
CA ASP A 362 -21.74 -21.03 -34.96
C ASP A 362 -21.24 -21.19 -33.51
N ASN A 363 -22.06 -21.90 -32.75
CA ASN A 363 -21.81 -22.38 -31.39
C ASN A 363 -21.14 -23.75 -31.44
N ALA A 364 -20.18 -24.01 -30.57
CA ALA A 364 -19.98 -25.36 -30.02
C ALA A 364 -19.26 -25.30 -28.65
N ASN A 365 -19.99 -25.77 -27.63
CA ASN A 365 -19.47 -26.20 -26.34
C ASN A 365 -18.63 -27.46 -26.50
N GLU A 366 -17.59 -27.65 -25.67
CA GLU A 366 -17.46 -28.91 -24.91
C GLU A 366 -16.46 -28.81 -23.75
N ALA A 367 -16.79 -29.51 -22.67
CA ALA A 367 -16.07 -29.64 -21.42
C ALA A 367 -15.74 -31.12 -21.17
N ALA A 368 -14.55 -31.43 -20.65
CA ALA A 368 -14.18 -32.57 -19.78
C ALA A 368 -12.64 -32.73 -19.84
N SER A 369 -11.86 -32.76 -18.74
CA SER A 369 -11.82 -33.66 -17.57
C SER A 369 -11.00 -34.95 -17.78
N LEU A 370 -10.07 -35.17 -16.83
CA LEU A 370 -9.39 -36.40 -16.37
C LEU A 370 -7.98 -36.82 -16.87
N GLN A 371 -7.08 -36.91 -15.86
CA GLN A 371 -6.14 -38.00 -15.49
C GLN A 371 -5.02 -38.41 -16.47
N ALA A 372 -3.74 -38.21 -16.13
CA ALA A 372 -2.86 -38.93 -15.16
C ALA A 372 -2.22 -40.21 -15.73
N THR A 373 -0.89 -40.22 -15.88
CA THR A 373 0.03 -41.37 -15.68
C THR A 373 1.50 -40.92 -15.89
N VAL A 374 2.34 -40.93 -14.85
CA VAL A 374 3.41 -41.91 -14.51
C VAL A 374 4.74 -41.71 -15.27
N ALA A 375 5.76 -41.37 -14.47
CA ALA A 375 7.23 -41.59 -14.47
C ALA A 375 7.86 -42.53 -15.57
N PRO A 376 9.20 -42.51 -15.83
CA PRO A 376 10.27 -42.33 -14.84
C PRO A 376 11.59 -41.64 -15.27
N ALA A 377 12.46 -41.58 -14.26
CA ALA A 377 13.79 -40.99 -14.18
C ALA A 377 14.84 -41.54 -15.16
N LEU A 378 15.89 -40.74 -15.38
CA LEU A 378 17.25 -41.27 -15.53
C LEU A 378 18.26 -40.39 -14.78
N ARG A 379 18.97 -41.07 -13.88
CA ARG A 379 20.17 -40.67 -13.14
C ARG A 379 21.40 -40.86 -14.04
N ALA A 380 22.43 -40.03 -13.84
CA ALA A 380 23.82 -40.45 -13.97
C ALA A 380 24.68 -39.67 -12.95
N GLU A 381 25.17 -40.41 -11.95
CA GLU A 381 26.33 -40.10 -11.10
C GLU A 381 27.62 -40.33 -11.90
N THR A 382 28.72 -39.62 -11.64
CA THR A 382 30.00 -40.09 -11.01
C THR A 382 31.11 -39.13 -11.51
N THR A 383 32.24 -38.77 -10.87
CA THR A 383 32.90 -39.05 -9.58
C THR A 383 34.15 -38.12 -9.45
N ALA A 384 34.52 -37.78 -8.19
CA ALA A 384 35.81 -37.43 -7.54
C ALA A 384 37.14 -37.31 -8.36
N ALA A 385 38.25 -36.67 -7.95
CA ALA A 385 38.68 -35.76 -6.88
C ALA A 385 40.20 -35.41 -7.11
N ASN A 386 40.71 -34.46 -6.31
CA ASN A 386 42.10 -34.29 -5.81
C ASN A 386 43.12 -33.28 -6.45
N THR A 387 43.29 -32.18 -5.69
CA THR A 387 44.49 -31.64 -4.99
C THR A 387 45.74 -31.03 -5.71
N THR A 388 45.99 -29.77 -5.30
CA THR A 388 47.28 -29.07 -4.94
C THR A 388 48.11 -28.23 -5.94
N ALA A 389 48.20 -26.94 -5.57
CA ALA A 389 49.39 -26.06 -5.42
C ALA A 389 49.81 -25.06 -6.53
N ASN A 390 49.82 -23.79 -6.07
CA ASN A 390 50.71 -22.65 -6.37
C ASN A 390 50.43 -21.66 -7.53
N SER A 391 49.92 -20.49 -7.10
CA SER A 391 50.41 -19.11 -7.32
C SER A 391 50.89 -18.67 -8.70
N VAL A 392 50.23 -17.65 -9.28
CA VAL A 392 50.78 -16.29 -9.54
C VAL A 392 49.77 -15.50 -10.42
N GLN A 393 49.64 -14.19 -10.14
CA GLN A 393 49.04 -13.10 -10.92
C GLN A 393 47.51 -12.95 -10.97
N ALA A 394 47.02 -12.02 -10.15
CA ALA A 394 45.70 -11.43 -10.21
C ALA A 394 45.66 -10.27 -11.24
N VAL A 395 44.94 -10.47 -12.33
CA VAL A 395 44.40 -9.40 -13.18
C VAL A 395 43.00 -9.79 -13.60
N GLY A 396 42.03 -8.92 -13.30
CA GLY A 396 40.68 -8.93 -13.87
C GLY A 396 39.70 -9.86 -13.16
N SER A 397 38.88 -9.29 -12.27
CA SER A 397 37.61 -9.91 -11.88
C SER A 397 36.46 -8.90 -12.03
N PRO A 398 35.30 -9.38 -12.51
CA PRO A 398 34.17 -8.56 -12.91
C PRO A 398 33.41 -8.02 -11.70
N THR A 399 32.86 -6.83 -11.88
CA THR A 399 32.11 -6.05 -10.90
C THR A 399 30.91 -6.82 -10.37
N THR A 400 31.07 -7.39 -9.17
CA THR A 400 29.99 -7.87 -8.31
C THR A 400 29.12 -6.68 -7.89
N VAL A 401 27.82 -6.72 -8.18
CA VAL A 401 26.87 -5.71 -7.72
C VAL A 401 26.70 -5.87 -6.21
N ALA A 402 27.38 -4.99 -5.47
CA ALA A 402 27.29 -4.89 -4.02
C ALA A 402 25.95 -4.27 -3.59
N ALA A 403 25.40 -4.78 -2.49
CA ALA A 403 24.25 -4.22 -1.80
C ALA A 403 24.45 -2.72 -1.53
N ALA A 404 23.43 -1.89 -1.77
CA ALA A 404 23.50 -0.44 -1.58
C ALA A 404 23.87 -0.11 -0.13
N ALA A 405 25.04 0.46 0.07
CA ALA A 405 25.49 0.94 1.37
C ALA A 405 24.66 2.16 1.79
N GLU A 406 24.47 2.33 3.11
CA GLU A 406 23.86 3.53 3.67
C GLU A 406 24.72 4.77 3.36
N PRO A 407 24.11 5.93 3.04
CA PRO A 407 24.85 7.12 2.68
C PRO A 407 25.69 7.64 3.86
N ARG A 408 26.93 8.05 3.58
CA ARG A 408 27.82 8.63 4.59
C ARG A 408 27.34 10.02 4.96
N ALA A 409 26.84 10.18 6.18
CA ALA A 409 26.42 11.47 6.73
C ALA A 409 27.61 12.23 7.36
N VAL A 410 27.73 13.52 7.06
CA VAL A 410 28.73 14.44 7.62
C VAL A 410 28.02 15.74 8.00
N GLN A 411 28.18 16.18 9.25
CA GLN A 411 27.71 17.51 9.68
C GLN A 411 28.86 18.52 9.53
N GLN A 412 28.59 19.65 8.87
CA GLN A 412 29.53 20.75 8.74
C GLN A 412 29.43 21.72 9.92
N ALA A 413 30.47 22.54 10.10
CA ALA A 413 30.56 23.50 11.21
C ALA A 413 29.49 24.61 11.15
N ASP A 414 28.93 24.87 9.97
CA ASP A 414 27.81 25.80 9.75
C ASP A 414 26.44 25.19 10.11
N GLY A 415 26.39 23.93 10.55
CA GLY A 415 25.17 23.20 10.87
C GLY A 415 24.53 22.47 9.68
N THR A 416 25.12 22.55 8.48
CA THR A 416 24.64 21.84 7.29
C THR A 416 24.93 20.35 7.38
N TRP A 417 23.93 19.50 7.13
CA TRP A 417 24.09 18.05 6.99
C TRP A 417 24.34 17.66 5.53
N GLU A 418 25.42 16.93 5.26
CA GLU A 418 25.72 16.37 3.95
C GLU A 418 25.63 14.84 3.96
N TYR A 419 24.93 14.28 2.99
CA TYR A 419 24.79 12.83 2.78
C TYR A 419 25.46 12.48 1.45
N HIS A 420 26.55 11.71 1.52
CA HIS A 420 27.34 11.28 0.37
C HIS A 420 26.96 9.86 -0.01
N TYR A 421 26.56 9.65 -1.26
CA TYR A 421 26.13 8.36 -1.79
C TYR A 421 27.26 7.76 -2.65
N ASP A 422 27.32 6.43 -2.74
CA ASP A 422 28.36 5.70 -3.49
C ASP A 422 28.39 6.05 -4.99
N ASN A 423 27.26 6.51 -5.54
CA ASN A 423 27.17 6.98 -6.92
C ASN A 423 27.71 8.41 -7.15
N GLY A 424 28.33 9.01 -6.13
CA GLY A 424 28.87 10.38 -6.17
C GLY A 424 27.81 11.48 -6.02
N SER A 425 26.54 11.12 -5.80
CA SER A 425 25.50 12.10 -5.47
C SER A 425 25.69 12.63 -4.05
N VAL A 426 25.29 13.87 -3.82
CA VAL A 426 25.38 14.52 -2.51
C VAL A 426 24.05 15.20 -2.21
N THR A 427 23.48 14.93 -1.04
CA THR A 427 22.34 15.71 -0.51
C THR A 427 22.84 16.61 0.61
N LYS A 428 22.54 17.91 0.54
CA LYS A 428 22.83 18.87 1.60
C LYS A 428 21.53 19.39 2.21
N VAL A 429 21.44 19.39 3.53
CA VAL A 429 20.32 19.96 4.29
C VAL A 429 20.88 21.09 5.13
N ARG A 430 20.57 22.32 4.74
CA ARG A 430 21.04 23.53 5.43
C ARG A 430 20.21 23.82 6.68
N PRO A 431 20.74 24.58 7.66
CA PRO A 431 20.01 24.93 8.89
C PRO A 431 18.73 25.73 8.64
N ASP A 432 18.67 26.49 7.55
CA ASP A 432 17.49 27.26 7.15
C ASP A 432 16.33 26.33 6.73
N GLY A 433 16.59 25.07 6.41
CA GLY A 433 15.63 24.09 5.91
C GLY A 433 15.70 23.86 4.40
N THR A 434 16.56 24.59 3.69
CA THR A 434 16.82 24.41 2.26
C THR A 434 17.52 23.07 2.01
N LYS A 435 17.03 22.31 1.03
CA LYS A 435 17.60 21.00 0.65
C LYS A 435 18.19 21.06 -0.75
N VAL A 436 19.46 20.72 -0.90
CA VAL A 436 20.17 20.69 -2.18
C VAL A 436 20.55 19.26 -2.53
N PHE A 437 20.03 18.74 -3.64
CA PHE A 437 20.35 17.43 -4.18
C PHE A 437 21.25 17.61 -5.40
N ARG A 438 22.51 17.20 -5.28
CA ARG A 438 23.47 17.28 -6.37
C ARG A 438 23.72 15.88 -6.93
N THR A 439 23.44 15.72 -8.21
CA THR A 439 23.79 14.55 -9.02
C THR A 439 24.80 14.97 -10.09
N GLN A 440 25.35 14.01 -10.84
CA GLN A 440 26.28 14.32 -11.93
C GLN A 440 25.64 15.16 -13.05
N SER A 441 24.32 15.00 -13.28
CA SER A 441 23.61 15.60 -14.40
C SER A 441 22.70 16.77 -14.02
N LEU A 442 22.49 17.02 -12.72
CA LEU A 442 21.49 17.98 -12.24
C LEU A 442 21.73 18.36 -10.78
N THR A 443 21.57 19.64 -10.47
CA THR A 443 21.42 20.14 -9.09
C THR A 443 19.98 20.54 -8.87
N THR A 444 19.34 20.02 -7.83
CA THR A 444 17.97 20.38 -7.42
C THR A 444 18.00 21.05 -6.06
N THR A 445 17.49 22.27 -5.95
CA THR A 445 17.38 23.00 -4.70
C THR A 445 15.90 23.17 -4.35
N VAL A 446 15.49 22.66 -3.21
CA VAL A 446 14.15 22.84 -2.63
C VAL A 446 14.24 23.89 -1.54
N PHE A 447 13.59 25.03 -1.75
CA PHE A 447 13.54 26.13 -0.80
C PHE A 447 12.38 25.94 0.19
N ILE A 448 12.47 26.62 1.34
CA ILE A 448 11.49 26.51 2.43
C ILE A 448 10.12 27.04 2.03
N ASN A 449 10.09 28.03 1.13
CA ASN A 449 8.85 28.61 0.60
C ASN A 449 8.11 27.67 -0.38
N GLY A 450 8.66 26.48 -0.66
CA GLY A 450 8.10 25.50 -1.58
C GLY A 450 8.59 25.62 -3.02
N ASP A 451 9.41 26.64 -3.33
CA ASP A 451 10.02 26.78 -4.65
C ASP A 451 11.04 25.66 -4.87
N THR A 452 11.10 25.14 -6.09
CA THR A 452 12.07 24.12 -6.50
C THR A 452 12.85 24.57 -7.73
N LEU A 453 14.16 24.70 -7.57
CA LEU A 453 15.08 25.08 -8.65
C LEU A 453 15.83 23.85 -9.16
N PHE A 454 15.81 23.63 -10.46
CA PHE A 454 16.57 22.61 -11.18
C PHE A 454 17.64 23.30 -12.02
N GLU A 455 18.91 23.00 -11.77
CA GLU A 455 20.06 23.57 -12.49
C GLU A 455 20.81 22.48 -13.23
N TYR A 456 20.94 22.64 -14.54
CA TYR A 456 21.59 21.69 -15.42
C TYR A 456 23.02 22.15 -15.78
N PRO A 457 23.95 21.23 -16.08
CA PRO A 457 25.34 21.57 -16.41
C PRO A 457 25.53 22.45 -17.66
N ASN A 458 24.51 22.50 -18.54
CA ASN A 458 24.49 23.30 -19.76
C ASN A 458 24.02 24.75 -19.54
N ASN A 459 24.04 25.24 -18.29
CA ASN A 459 23.55 26.56 -17.88
C ASN A 459 22.04 26.80 -18.10
N THR A 460 21.25 25.76 -18.39
CA THR A 460 19.79 25.89 -18.33
C THR A 460 19.30 25.68 -16.89
N SER A 461 18.25 26.38 -16.49
CA SER A 461 17.59 26.17 -15.20
C SER A 461 16.07 26.24 -15.30
N ILE A 462 15.39 25.55 -14.39
CA ILE A 462 13.94 25.57 -14.25
C ILE A 462 13.62 25.90 -12.80
N LEU A 463 12.92 27.01 -12.56
CA LEU A 463 12.39 27.37 -11.26
C LEU A 463 10.87 27.13 -11.25
N ASP A 464 10.44 26.12 -10.50
CA ASP A 464 9.05 25.88 -10.18
C ASP A 464 8.70 26.64 -8.91
N ARG A 465 7.91 27.71 -9.04
CA ARG A 465 7.47 28.54 -7.91
C ARG A 465 6.25 27.93 -7.22
N ALA A 466 6.12 28.16 -5.92
CA ALA A 466 5.00 27.69 -5.11
C ALA A 466 3.64 28.27 -5.56
N ASP A 467 3.63 29.40 -6.27
CA ASP A 467 2.44 30.01 -6.88
C ASP A 467 1.98 29.33 -8.18
N GLY A 468 2.65 28.25 -8.61
CA GLY A 468 2.32 27.48 -9.80
C GLY A 468 2.90 28.04 -11.10
N VAL A 469 3.82 29.01 -11.02
CA VAL A 469 4.56 29.52 -12.19
C VAL A 469 5.87 28.75 -12.36
N ARG A 470 6.11 28.23 -13.56
CA ARG A 470 7.39 27.67 -13.99
C ARG A 470 8.17 28.72 -14.78
N VAL A 471 9.39 29.03 -14.36
CA VAL A 471 10.32 29.90 -15.08
C VAL A 471 11.47 29.05 -15.62
N THR A 472 11.58 28.93 -16.94
CA THR A 472 12.70 28.26 -17.60
C THR A 472 13.71 29.31 -18.07
N THR A 473 14.95 29.19 -17.64
CA THR A 473 16.09 29.97 -18.16
C THR A 473 16.89 29.08 -19.09
N TYR A 474 17.04 29.49 -20.35
CA TYR A 474 17.83 28.76 -21.34
C TYR A 474 19.32 29.15 -21.25
N ALA A 475 20.18 28.39 -21.93
CA ALA A 475 21.63 28.55 -21.86
C ALA A 475 22.12 29.91 -22.39
N ASP A 476 21.32 30.56 -23.25
CA ASP A 476 21.55 31.91 -23.78
C ASP A 476 21.07 33.02 -22.83
N GLY A 477 20.53 32.67 -21.66
CA GLY A 477 20.00 33.60 -20.66
C GLY A 477 18.56 34.03 -20.91
N THR A 478 17.92 33.59 -22.01
CA THR A 478 16.51 33.88 -22.27
C THR A 478 15.62 33.18 -21.25
N LYS A 479 14.51 33.83 -20.88
CA LYS A 479 13.57 33.33 -19.88
C LYS A 479 12.18 33.14 -20.46
N LYS A 480 11.56 32.02 -20.13
CA LYS A 480 10.17 31.71 -20.47
C LYS A 480 9.39 31.38 -19.21
N GLU A 481 8.29 32.09 -18.99
CA GLU A 481 7.38 31.85 -17.88
C GLU A 481 6.11 31.13 -18.36
N GLU A 482 5.72 30.08 -17.65
CA GLU A 482 4.54 29.27 -17.95
C GLU A 482 3.74 29.04 -16.66
N ARG A 483 2.42 29.27 -16.70
CA ARG A 483 1.54 28.90 -15.58
C ARG A 483 1.15 27.43 -15.69
N LEU A 484 1.52 26.64 -14.68
CA LEU A 484 1.14 25.24 -14.56
C LEU A 484 -0.36 25.18 -14.22
N LYS A 485 -1.18 24.63 -15.13
CA LYS A 485 -2.63 24.46 -14.95
C LYS A 485 -3.01 23.30 -14.02
#